data_AF-A0A6I2Y2A5-F1
#
_entry.id   AF-A0A6I2Y2A5-F1
#
_cell.length_a   1.000
_cell.length_b   1.000
_cell.length_c   1.000
_cell.angle_alpha   90.00
_cell.angle_beta   90.00
_cell.angle_gamma   90.00
#
_symmetry.space_group_name_H-M   'P 1'
#
loop_
_entity.id
_entity.type
_entity.pdbx_description
1 polymer ?
#
loop_
_entity_poly.entity_id
_entity_poly.type
_entity_poly.pdbx_seq_one_letter_code
_entity_poly.pdbx_strand_id
1 'polypeptide(L)'
;MAADRVDAVVNLCKRRGFVFQSSEIYGGSRSAWDYGPNGVELKDNVRRQWWQAVVRGRDDVVGLDSSVILAPQVWEASGHVGAFADPLTECKKCHKRWRADQLIEAYEEKHSKPPANGLADIVCTNCGTKGDFTEPRDFNGMLRTTVGPVEDAGAVHYLRPETAQGIFVNYLNVMNSARKKPPFGIGQTGKSFRNEITPGNFIFRTREFEQMEMEFFVEPGSDEQWHDYWLEQRWNWYIDLGMNPENMRYFDHPKEKLSHYSKRTVDIEYRFRFAGSEWSELEGVANRTDFDLKTHGEHSGTDLSYFDQDKNERWVPYVIEPAAGLNRAVFAFLLDAYAEDEAPNAKGGVDKRTVLRLDPRLAPVKAAVLPLSRNEELSPKARDLAA
;
A
#
# COMPACT_ATOMS: atom_id res chain seq x y z
N MET A 1 -4.88 -32.20 2.82
CA MET A 1 -3.78 -31.21 2.74
C MET A 1 -4.24 -29.99 3.52
N ALA A 2 -3.41 -29.40 4.38
CA ALA A 2 -3.75 -28.13 5.01
C ALA A 2 -4.07 -27.13 3.90
N ALA A 3 -5.17 -26.38 4.01
CA ALA A 3 -5.45 -25.31 3.07
C ALA A 3 -4.26 -24.33 3.10
N ASP A 4 -3.89 -23.80 1.94
CA ASP A 4 -2.93 -22.69 1.88
C ASP A 4 -3.40 -21.60 2.86
N ARG A 5 -2.48 -21.05 3.67
CA ARG A 5 -2.81 -20.08 4.72
C ARG A 5 -3.51 -18.86 4.12
N VAL A 6 -3.11 -18.47 2.91
CA VAL A 6 -3.75 -17.41 2.12
C VAL A 6 -5.21 -17.77 1.86
N ASP A 7 -5.49 -18.93 1.27
CA ASP A 7 -6.85 -19.40 0.98
C ASP A 7 -7.70 -19.51 2.25
N ALA A 8 -7.12 -19.98 3.36
CA ALA A 8 -7.80 -20.09 4.65
C ALA A 8 -8.26 -18.71 5.15
N VAL A 9 -7.38 -17.70 5.08
CA VAL A 9 -7.69 -16.32 5.47
C VAL A 9 -8.69 -15.67 4.51
N VAL A 10 -8.54 -15.84 3.20
CA VAL A 10 -9.51 -15.31 2.21
C VAL A 10 -10.91 -15.85 2.48
N ASN A 11 -11.03 -17.15 2.73
CA ASN A 11 -12.29 -17.79 3.07
C ASN A 11 -12.84 -17.31 4.43
N LEU A 12 -11.98 -17.11 5.43
CA LEU A 12 -12.37 -16.54 6.72
C LEU A 12 -12.93 -15.12 6.54
N CYS A 13 -12.26 -14.28 5.75
CA CYS A 13 -12.66 -12.91 5.50
C CYS A 13 -14.07 -12.81 4.95
N LYS A 14 -14.40 -13.64 3.94
CA LYS A 14 -15.76 -13.71 3.39
C LYS A 14 -16.79 -14.16 4.43
N ARG A 15 -16.51 -15.25 5.15
CA ARG A 15 -17.46 -15.82 6.13
C ARG A 15 -17.70 -14.95 7.36
N ARG A 16 -16.70 -14.15 7.76
CA ARG A 16 -16.73 -13.34 9.00
C ARG A 16 -16.90 -11.84 8.75
N GLY A 17 -17.18 -11.44 7.52
CA GLY A 17 -17.50 -10.05 7.22
C GLY A 17 -16.32 -9.08 7.28
N PHE A 18 -15.14 -9.54 6.86
CA PHE A 18 -13.98 -8.65 6.68
C PHE A 18 -13.92 -8.09 5.26
N VAL A 19 -13.93 -8.94 4.24
CA VAL A 19 -13.75 -8.50 2.85
C VAL A 19 -14.66 -9.31 1.94
N PHE A 20 -15.28 -8.63 0.99
CA PHE A 20 -16.16 -9.19 -0.03
C PHE A 20 -15.66 -8.82 -1.42
N GLN A 21 -15.98 -9.67 -2.40
CA GLN A 21 -15.74 -9.36 -3.80
C GLN A 21 -16.63 -8.17 -4.18
N SER A 22 -16.04 -7.07 -4.67
CA SER A 22 -16.85 -5.91 -5.05
C SER A 22 -17.78 -6.28 -6.20
N SER A 23 -19.03 -5.80 -6.15
CA SER A 23 -20.09 -6.12 -7.11
C SER A 23 -20.39 -7.62 -7.26
N GLU A 24 -20.26 -8.42 -6.18
CA GLU A 24 -20.41 -9.89 -6.23
C GLU A 24 -21.72 -10.36 -6.89
N ILE A 25 -22.85 -9.71 -6.59
CA ILE A 25 -24.16 -10.08 -7.18
C ILE A 25 -24.26 -9.84 -8.69
N TYR A 26 -23.35 -9.04 -9.25
CA TYR A 26 -23.24 -8.75 -10.68
C TYR A 26 -22.10 -9.54 -11.36
N GLY A 27 -21.55 -10.56 -10.70
CA GLY A 27 -20.45 -11.38 -11.20
C GLY A 27 -19.06 -10.91 -10.76
N GLY A 28 -18.99 -9.85 -9.94
CA GLY A 28 -17.75 -9.35 -9.35
C GLY A 28 -16.92 -8.46 -10.28
N SER A 29 -16.30 -7.42 -9.72
CA SER A 29 -15.31 -6.59 -10.40
C SER A 29 -13.89 -7.05 -10.04
N ARG A 30 -13.12 -7.51 -11.04
CA ARG A 30 -11.76 -8.03 -10.81
C ARG A 30 -10.87 -6.98 -10.14
N SER A 31 -10.16 -7.37 -9.08
CA SER A 31 -9.26 -6.50 -8.30
C SER A 31 -9.94 -5.28 -7.68
N ALA A 32 -11.23 -5.41 -7.39
CA ALA A 32 -11.97 -4.50 -6.53
C ALA A 32 -12.61 -5.31 -5.39
N TRP A 33 -12.51 -4.78 -4.17
CA TRP A 33 -12.96 -5.46 -2.96
C TRP A 33 -13.63 -4.47 -2.02
N ASP A 34 -14.69 -4.93 -1.37
CA ASP A 34 -15.44 -4.15 -0.40
C ASP A 34 -15.12 -4.64 1.01
N TYR A 35 -14.96 -3.74 1.98
CA TYR A 35 -14.72 -4.10 3.37
C TYR A 35 -16.05 -4.21 4.12
N GLY A 36 -16.30 -5.38 4.73
CA GLY A 36 -17.49 -5.64 5.55
C GLY A 36 -17.38 -5.05 6.96
N PRO A 37 -18.35 -5.32 7.86
CA PRO A 37 -18.40 -4.71 9.19
C PRO A 37 -17.09 -4.86 9.99
N ASN A 38 -16.52 -6.07 10.06
CA ASN A 38 -15.26 -6.29 10.78
C ASN A 38 -14.04 -5.76 10.01
N GLY A 39 -14.15 -5.71 8.68
CA GLY A 39 -13.08 -5.23 7.82
C GLY A 39 -12.88 -3.73 7.89
N VAL A 40 -13.98 -2.97 7.94
CA VAL A 40 -13.94 -1.52 8.12
C VAL A 40 -13.30 -1.18 9.46
N GLU A 41 -13.71 -1.83 10.55
CA GLU A 41 -13.12 -1.61 11.88
C GLU A 41 -11.63 -1.98 11.94
N LEU A 42 -11.23 -3.14 11.40
CA LEU A 42 -9.82 -3.51 11.34
C LEU A 42 -9.00 -2.48 10.53
N LYS A 43 -9.48 -2.15 9.33
CA LYS A 43 -8.79 -1.22 8.43
C LYS A 43 -8.66 0.16 9.04
N ASP A 44 -9.71 0.66 9.68
CA ASP A 44 -9.68 1.95 10.36
C ASP A 44 -8.80 1.92 11.61
N ASN A 45 -8.80 0.83 12.38
CA ASN A 45 -7.86 0.68 13.49
C ASN A 45 -6.41 0.72 13.02
N VAL A 46 -6.04 0.02 11.93
CA VAL A 46 -4.70 0.08 11.35
C VAL A 46 -4.36 1.51 10.93
N ARG A 47 -5.26 2.18 10.20
CA ARG A 47 -5.09 3.60 9.80
C ARG A 47 -4.89 4.53 11.00
N ARG A 48 -5.70 4.36 12.06
CA ARG A 48 -5.63 5.16 13.29
C ARG A 48 -4.32 4.92 14.04
N GLN A 49 -3.83 3.69 14.11
CA GLN A 49 -2.54 3.39 14.74
C GLN A 49 -1.38 3.99 13.94
N TRP A 50 -1.46 4.00 12.60
CA TRP A 50 -0.47 4.68 11.77
C TRP A 50 -0.51 6.19 12.00
N TRP A 51 -1.70 6.80 11.95
CA TRP A 51 -1.89 8.23 12.16
C TRP A 51 -1.43 8.66 13.56
N GLN A 52 -1.67 7.83 14.57
CA GLN A 52 -1.18 8.07 15.92
C GLN A 52 0.35 8.02 16.00
N ALA A 53 0.99 7.04 15.35
CA ALA A 53 2.45 6.87 15.44
C ALA A 53 3.23 7.90 14.59
N VAL A 54 2.72 8.21 13.40
CA VAL A 54 3.44 9.06 12.43
C VAL A 54 3.07 10.53 12.57
N VAL A 55 1.80 10.85 12.86
CA VAL A 55 1.31 12.25 12.85
C VAL A 55 1.04 12.78 14.25
N ARG A 56 0.15 12.17 15.04
CA ARG A 56 -0.30 12.75 16.33
C ARG A 56 0.66 12.53 17.50
N GLY A 57 1.42 11.45 17.47
CA GLY A 57 2.33 11.06 18.56
C GLY A 57 3.68 11.76 18.50
N ARG A 58 3.84 12.72 17.59
CA ARG A 58 5.09 13.41 17.33
C ARG A 58 4.86 14.90 17.11
N ASP A 59 5.90 15.70 17.37
CA ASP A 59 5.86 17.15 17.19
C ASP A 59 6.44 17.60 15.84
N ASP A 60 7.05 16.70 15.08
CA ASP A 60 7.77 16.98 13.83
C ASP A 60 6.95 16.64 12.57
N VAL A 61 5.75 16.08 12.68
CA VAL A 61 4.90 15.72 11.53
C VAL A 61 3.51 16.36 11.65
N VAL A 62 2.94 16.80 10.54
CA VAL A 62 1.57 17.34 10.47
C VAL A 62 0.74 16.62 9.41
N GLY A 63 -0.59 16.68 9.53
CA GLY A 63 -1.50 15.98 8.62
C GLY A 63 -1.90 16.83 7.42
N LEU A 64 -2.15 16.16 6.29
CA LEU A 64 -2.80 16.71 5.10
C LEU A 64 -3.88 15.73 4.58
N ASP A 65 -4.92 16.26 3.94
CA ASP A 65 -5.86 15.51 3.11
C ASP A 65 -6.05 16.26 1.78
N SER A 66 -5.36 15.80 0.74
CA SER A 66 -5.42 16.37 -0.61
C SER A 66 -6.49 15.68 -1.44
N SER A 67 -7.02 16.42 -2.42
CA SER A 67 -7.93 15.87 -3.44
C SER A 67 -7.33 14.67 -4.18
N VAL A 68 -8.20 13.74 -4.58
CA VAL A 68 -7.86 12.60 -5.46
C VAL A 68 -7.59 13.06 -6.90
N ILE A 69 -8.33 14.06 -7.36
CA ILE A 69 -8.20 14.65 -8.69
C ILE A 69 -7.39 15.94 -8.52
N LEU A 70 -6.17 15.94 -9.04
CA LEU A 70 -5.29 17.10 -9.11
C LEU A 70 -5.23 17.63 -10.55
N ALA A 71 -4.70 18.84 -10.71
CA ALA A 71 -4.46 19.42 -12.02
C ALA A 71 -3.52 18.50 -12.84
N PRO A 72 -3.79 18.27 -14.15
CA PRO A 72 -3.00 17.35 -14.97
C PRO A 72 -1.50 17.65 -14.98
N GLN A 73 -1.13 18.92 -14.91
CA GLN A 73 0.25 19.41 -14.87
C GLN A 73 1.05 18.84 -13.70
N VAL A 74 0.39 18.46 -12.60
CA VAL A 74 1.05 17.81 -11.45
C VAL A 74 1.61 16.44 -11.86
N TRP A 75 0.86 15.70 -12.68
CA TRP A 75 1.25 14.36 -13.17
C TRP A 75 2.23 14.44 -14.34
N GLU A 76 2.19 15.53 -15.11
CA GLU A 76 3.18 15.82 -16.14
C GLU A 76 4.53 16.16 -15.49
N ALA A 77 4.52 17.10 -14.53
CA ALA A 77 5.72 17.53 -13.81
C ALA A 77 6.40 16.34 -13.12
N SER A 78 5.66 15.58 -12.33
CA SER A 78 6.18 14.39 -11.63
C SER A 78 6.56 13.22 -12.56
N GLY A 79 6.38 13.36 -13.88
CA GLY A 79 6.74 12.34 -14.86
C GLY A 79 5.75 11.17 -14.97
N HIS A 80 4.68 11.15 -14.19
CA HIS A 80 3.70 10.05 -14.20
C HIS A 80 3.00 9.88 -15.57
N VAL A 81 2.72 10.97 -16.29
CA VAL A 81 2.13 10.87 -17.64
C VAL A 81 3.08 10.19 -18.63
N GLY A 82 4.37 10.47 -18.54
CA GLY A 82 5.38 9.98 -19.49
C GLY A 82 6.03 8.65 -19.12
N ALA A 83 6.26 8.40 -17.82
CA ALA A 83 7.09 7.30 -17.32
C ALA A 83 6.32 6.25 -16.50
N PHE A 84 5.05 6.50 -16.11
CA PHE A 84 4.24 5.53 -15.37
C PHE A 84 3.60 4.49 -16.31
N ALA A 85 4.43 3.81 -17.10
CA ALA A 85 4.01 2.82 -18.07
C ALA A 85 4.56 1.43 -17.73
N ASP A 86 3.67 0.45 -17.68
CA ASP A 86 4.05 -0.95 -17.52
C ASP A 86 4.13 -1.62 -18.91
N PRO A 87 5.11 -2.51 -19.16
CA PRO A 87 5.24 -3.22 -20.43
C PRO A 87 4.17 -4.32 -20.53
N LEU A 88 3.08 -4.02 -21.25
CA LEU A 88 1.93 -4.91 -21.44
C LEU A 88 2.19 -5.92 -22.56
N THR A 89 2.04 -7.21 -22.27
CA THR A 89 2.00 -8.28 -23.27
C THR A 89 0.74 -9.15 -23.13
N GLU A 90 0.31 -9.79 -24.22
CA GLU A 90 -0.84 -10.68 -24.25
C GLU A 90 -0.43 -12.08 -24.74
N CYS A 91 -0.86 -13.13 -24.03
CA CYS A 91 -0.71 -14.51 -24.53
C CYS A 91 -1.66 -14.73 -25.71
N LYS A 92 -1.12 -14.98 -26.90
CA LYS A 92 -1.91 -15.10 -28.15
C LYS A 92 -2.89 -16.27 -28.15
N LYS A 93 -2.71 -17.28 -27.28
CA LYS A 93 -3.63 -18.43 -27.17
C LYS A 93 -4.81 -18.20 -26.22
N CYS A 94 -4.57 -17.59 -25.06
CA CYS A 94 -5.63 -17.43 -24.04
C CYS A 94 -6.10 -15.98 -23.86
N HIS A 95 -5.50 -15.05 -24.60
CA HIS A 95 -5.77 -13.60 -24.55
C HIS A 95 -5.64 -12.98 -23.16
N LYS A 96 -4.97 -13.68 -22.23
CA LYS A 96 -4.67 -13.15 -20.92
C LYS A 96 -3.49 -12.20 -21.03
N ARG A 97 -3.67 -11.04 -20.42
CA ARG A 97 -2.69 -9.95 -20.37
C ARG A 97 -1.79 -10.10 -19.17
N TRP A 98 -0.54 -9.72 -19.36
CA TRP A 98 0.54 -9.85 -18.40
C TRP A 98 1.46 -8.65 -18.47
N ARG A 99 2.14 -8.41 -17.35
CA ARG A 99 3.32 -7.56 -17.29
C ARG A 99 4.56 -8.34 -17.76
N ALA A 100 5.21 -7.86 -18.81
CA ALA A 100 6.31 -8.57 -19.45
C ALA A 100 7.55 -8.67 -18.54
N ASP A 101 7.82 -7.62 -17.77
CA ASP A 101 8.87 -7.56 -16.75
C ASP A 101 8.64 -8.60 -15.65
N GLN A 102 7.42 -8.69 -15.09
CA GLN A 102 7.09 -9.67 -14.04
C GLN A 102 7.23 -11.12 -14.52
N LEU A 103 6.92 -11.39 -15.79
CA LEU A 103 7.13 -12.72 -16.37
C LEU A 103 8.62 -13.08 -16.40
N ILE A 104 9.48 -12.12 -16.75
CA ILE A 104 10.93 -12.28 -16.80
C ILE A 104 11.50 -12.47 -15.40
N GLU A 105 11.11 -11.62 -14.44
CA GLU A 105 11.56 -11.72 -13.05
C GLU A 105 11.18 -13.08 -12.42
N ALA A 106 9.94 -13.54 -12.63
CA ALA A 106 9.51 -14.86 -12.14
C ALA A 106 10.27 -16.02 -12.81
N TYR A 107 10.70 -15.85 -14.07
CA TYR A 107 11.56 -16.82 -14.74
C TYR A 107 12.96 -16.82 -14.14
N GLU A 108 13.54 -15.64 -13.89
CA GLU A 108 14.85 -15.45 -13.28
C GLU A 108 14.94 -16.04 -11.88
N GLU A 109 13.93 -15.79 -11.04
CA GLU A 109 13.87 -16.34 -9.68
C GLU A 109 13.87 -17.87 -9.72
N LYS A 110 13.16 -18.47 -10.67
CA LYS A 110 13.06 -19.93 -10.81
C LYS A 110 14.30 -20.59 -11.42
N HIS A 111 14.98 -19.93 -12.34
CA HIS A 111 16.10 -20.51 -13.10
C HIS A 111 17.47 -19.93 -12.74
N SER A 112 17.51 -18.95 -11.84
CA SER A 112 18.69 -18.18 -11.44
C SER A 112 19.43 -17.52 -12.62
N LYS A 113 18.72 -17.26 -13.72
CA LYS A 113 19.25 -16.59 -14.92
C LYS A 113 18.13 -15.98 -15.77
N PRO A 114 18.41 -14.88 -16.50
CA PRO A 114 17.47 -14.30 -17.46
C PRO A 114 17.11 -15.28 -18.58
N PRO A 115 15.89 -15.20 -19.14
CA PRO A 115 15.53 -15.94 -20.35
C PRO A 115 16.35 -15.42 -21.54
N ALA A 116 17.04 -16.33 -22.24
CA ALA A 116 17.98 -15.97 -23.31
C ALA A 116 17.28 -15.30 -24.50
N ASN A 117 16.03 -15.67 -24.77
CA ASN A 117 15.20 -15.13 -25.85
C ASN A 117 14.03 -14.28 -25.32
N GLY A 118 14.13 -13.75 -24.10
CA GLY A 118 13.05 -12.97 -23.48
C GLY A 118 11.76 -13.77 -23.32
N LEU A 119 10.61 -13.16 -23.70
CA LEU A 119 9.29 -13.80 -23.57
C LEU A 119 9.15 -15.13 -24.34
N ALA A 120 9.98 -15.38 -25.36
CA ALA A 120 9.94 -16.61 -26.16
C ALA A 120 10.26 -17.89 -25.36
N ASP A 121 11.06 -17.75 -24.29
CA ASP A 121 11.42 -18.88 -23.42
C ASP A 121 10.39 -19.13 -22.31
N ILE A 122 9.45 -18.20 -22.11
CA ILE A 122 8.53 -18.20 -20.98
C ILE A 122 7.27 -19.00 -21.32
N VAL A 123 6.78 -19.77 -20.35
CA VAL A 123 5.52 -20.49 -20.43
C VAL A 123 4.42 -19.66 -19.77
N CYS A 124 3.33 -19.42 -20.50
CA CYS A 124 2.13 -18.80 -19.95
C CYS A 124 1.59 -19.63 -18.79
N THR A 125 1.59 -19.05 -17.59
CA THR A 125 1.18 -19.71 -16.35
C THR A 125 -0.31 -20.06 -16.32
N ASN A 126 -1.12 -19.47 -17.22
CA ASN A 126 -2.55 -19.72 -17.29
C ASN A 126 -2.93 -20.88 -18.23
N CYS A 127 -2.22 -21.06 -19.35
CA CYS A 127 -2.61 -22.05 -20.37
C CYS A 127 -1.48 -22.98 -20.84
N GLY A 128 -0.28 -22.85 -20.26
CA GLY A 128 0.88 -23.70 -20.56
C GLY A 128 1.52 -23.46 -21.93
N THR A 129 1.14 -22.40 -22.66
CA THR A 129 1.71 -22.10 -23.98
C THR A 129 3.06 -21.43 -23.84
N LYS A 130 4.08 -21.94 -24.51
CA LYS A 130 5.44 -21.41 -24.47
C LYS A 130 5.66 -20.37 -25.57
N GLY A 131 6.20 -19.22 -25.21
CA GLY A 131 6.74 -18.22 -26.13
C GLY A 131 5.75 -17.45 -27.00
N ASP A 132 4.46 -17.75 -26.89
CA ASP A 132 3.44 -17.19 -27.79
C ASP A 132 2.76 -15.95 -27.17
N PHE A 133 3.56 -14.90 -27.03
CA PHE A 133 3.16 -13.60 -26.49
C PHE A 133 3.22 -12.50 -27.58
N THR A 134 2.42 -11.45 -27.44
CA THR A 134 2.56 -10.25 -28.29
C THR A 134 3.80 -9.45 -27.90
N GLU A 135 4.30 -8.63 -28.81
CA GLU A 135 5.34 -7.65 -28.46
C GLU A 135 4.84 -6.73 -27.34
N PRO A 136 5.66 -6.47 -26.31
CA PRO A 136 5.30 -5.56 -25.23
C PRO A 136 4.99 -4.16 -25.75
N ARG A 137 3.96 -3.52 -25.18
CA ARG A 137 3.61 -2.12 -25.43
C ARG A 137 3.48 -1.37 -24.12
N ASP A 138 3.83 -0.10 -24.12
CA ASP A 138 3.70 0.76 -22.95
C ASP A 138 2.22 1.00 -22.63
N PHE A 139 1.84 0.68 -21.41
CA PHE A 139 0.49 0.90 -20.89
C PHE A 139 0.57 1.81 -19.67
N ASN A 140 0.07 3.05 -19.80
CA ASN A 140 0.05 3.98 -18.68
C ASN A 140 -0.87 3.45 -17.56
N GLY A 141 -0.30 3.28 -16.38
CA GLY A 141 -0.98 2.74 -15.20
C GLY A 141 -1.93 3.72 -14.52
N MET A 142 -2.04 4.98 -14.94
CA MET A 142 -2.97 5.94 -14.36
C MET A 142 -4.39 5.75 -14.89
N LEU A 143 -5.39 5.88 -14.02
CA LEU A 143 -6.79 5.93 -14.44
C LEU A 143 -7.14 7.34 -14.91
N ARG A 144 -7.46 7.46 -16.20
CA ARG A 144 -7.91 8.71 -16.84
C ARG A 144 -9.40 8.94 -16.62
N THR A 145 -9.77 10.20 -16.42
CA THR A 145 -11.16 10.68 -16.35
C THR A 145 -11.31 12.03 -17.06
N THR A 146 -12.53 12.54 -17.15
CA THR A 146 -12.85 13.87 -17.69
C THR A 146 -13.56 14.68 -16.61
N VAL A 147 -13.16 15.94 -16.44
CA VAL A 147 -13.78 16.88 -15.50
C VAL A 147 -14.33 18.06 -16.27
N GLY A 148 -15.61 18.34 -16.07
CA GLY A 148 -16.32 19.44 -16.73
C GLY A 148 -17.45 18.96 -17.65
N PRO A 149 -18.28 19.89 -18.14
CA PRO A 149 -19.46 19.56 -18.94
C PRO A 149 -19.14 19.18 -20.40
N VAL A 150 -17.90 19.40 -20.85
CA VAL A 150 -17.46 19.15 -22.22
C VAL A 150 -16.23 18.26 -22.17
N GLU A 151 -16.25 17.16 -22.93
CA GLU A 151 -15.12 16.23 -23.05
C GLU A 151 -14.13 16.69 -24.12
N ASP A 152 -13.43 17.79 -23.85
CA ASP A 152 -12.32 18.26 -24.67
C ASP A 152 -10.95 17.83 -24.11
N ALA A 153 -9.87 18.19 -24.79
CA ALA A 153 -8.52 17.87 -24.35
C ALA A 153 -8.16 18.52 -23.00
N GLY A 154 -8.75 19.68 -22.68
CA GLY A 154 -8.53 20.38 -21.40
C GLY A 154 -9.30 19.76 -20.23
N ALA A 155 -10.33 18.96 -20.50
CA ALA A 155 -11.10 18.25 -19.50
C ALA A 155 -10.38 17.01 -18.95
N VAL A 156 -9.29 16.54 -19.58
CA VAL A 156 -8.59 15.32 -19.18
C VAL A 156 -7.96 15.47 -17.81
N HIS A 157 -8.31 14.58 -16.89
CA HIS A 157 -7.73 14.48 -15.56
C HIS A 157 -7.40 13.02 -15.22
N TYR A 158 -6.73 12.83 -14.09
CA TYR A 158 -6.35 11.50 -13.61
C TYR A 158 -6.78 11.32 -12.16
N LEU A 159 -7.14 10.09 -11.82
CA LEU A 159 -7.22 9.68 -10.42
C LEU A 159 -5.79 9.42 -9.94
N ARG A 160 -5.40 10.03 -8.83
CA ARG A 160 -4.01 9.95 -8.34
C ARG A 160 -3.51 8.49 -8.17
N PRO A 161 -2.32 8.13 -8.70
CA PRO A 161 -1.72 6.80 -8.51
C PRO A 161 -0.95 6.64 -7.19
N GLU A 162 -0.71 7.76 -6.50
CA GLU A 162 -0.07 7.89 -5.20
C GLU A 162 -0.61 9.13 -4.48
N THR A 163 -0.33 9.27 -3.18
CA THR A 163 -0.80 10.41 -2.38
C THR A 163 0.27 11.50 -2.22
N ALA A 164 1.57 11.15 -2.34
CA ALA A 164 2.74 12.02 -2.22
C ALA A 164 2.63 13.35 -3.00
N GLN A 165 2.17 13.31 -4.25
CA GLN A 165 2.07 14.53 -5.08
C GLN A 165 1.16 15.62 -4.47
N GLY A 166 0.12 15.22 -3.73
CA GLY A 166 -0.73 16.16 -3.01
C GLY A 166 -0.02 16.88 -1.87
N ILE A 167 0.97 16.22 -1.26
CA ILE A 167 1.83 16.78 -0.22
C ILE A 167 2.82 17.78 -0.84
N PHE A 168 3.52 17.41 -1.91
CA PHE A 168 4.52 18.27 -2.54
C PHE A 168 3.94 19.61 -3.01
N VAL A 169 2.78 19.59 -3.68
CA VAL A 169 2.13 20.83 -4.15
C VAL A 169 1.60 21.71 -3.00
N ASN A 170 1.47 21.16 -1.78
CA ASN A 170 1.06 21.89 -0.59
C ASN A 170 2.20 22.16 0.40
N TYR A 171 3.45 21.83 0.06
CA TYR A 171 4.61 21.97 0.94
C TYR A 171 4.69 23.37 1.58
N LEU A 172 4.64 24.44 0.78
CA LEU A 172 4.68 25.82 1.30
C LEU A 172 3.45 26.17 2.13
N ASN A 173 2.26 25.78 1.71
CA ASN A 173 1.01 26.05 2.44
C ASN A 173 1.08 25.44 3.84
N VAL A 174 1.53 24.19 3.94
CA VAL A 174 1.63 23.46 5.20
C VAL A 174 2.77 24.01 6.07
N MET A 175 3.97 24.20 5.50
CA MET A 175 5.11 24.77 6.22
C MET A 175 4.74 26.12 6.88
N ASN A 176 4.09 27.00 6.11
CA ASN A 176 3.71 28.34 6.58
C ASN A 176 2.58 28.30 7.61
N SER A 177 1.49 27.56 7.34
CA SER A 177 0.32 27.53 8.23
C SER A 177 0.58 26.79 9.54
N ALA A 178 1.35 25.69 9.49
CA ALA A 178 1.74 24.91 10.66
C ALA A 178 3.01 25.42 11.34
N ARG A 179 3.65 26.48 10.79
CA ARG A 179 4.89 27.09 11.28
C ARG A 179 6.02 26.08 11.49
N LYS A 180 6.13 25.11 10.57
CA LYS A 180 7.18 24.09 10.60
C LYS A 180 8.44 24.60 9.90
N LYS A 181 9.56 24.00 10.26
CA LYS A 181 10.88 24.17 9.65
C LYS A 181 11.50 22.78 9.51
N PRO A 182 12.26 22.49 8.44
CA PRO A 182 13.03 21.25 8.37
C PRO A 182 13.92 21.04 9.61
N PRO A 183 14.07 19.79 10.10
CA PRO A 183 13.38 18.60 9.65
C PRO A 183 11.90 18.57 10.09
N PHE A 184 10.98 18.30 9.16
CA PHE A 184 9.56 18.07 9.47
C PHE A 184 8.89 17.22 8.40
N GLY A 185 7.78 16.56 8.76
CA GLY A 185 7.01 15.74 7.85
C GLY A 185 5.59 16.23 7.60
N ILE A 186 5.03 15.76 6.48
CA ILE A 186 3.61 15.88 6.18
C ILE A 186 3.09 14.48 5.90
N GLY A 187 2.19 13.98 6.75
CA GLY A 187 1.57 12.67 6.63
C GLY A 187 0.18 12.75 5.99
N GLN A 188 -0.13 11.78 5.13
CA GLN A 188 -1.42 11.66 4.49
C GLN A 188 -1.86 10.20 4.42
N THR A 189 -3.15 9.97 4.61
CA THR A 189 -3.79 8.69 4.31
C THR A 189 -4.92 8.91 3.34
N GLY A 190 -5.03 8.08 2.30
CA GLY A 190 -6.14 8.23 1.38
C GLY A 190 -6.10 7.25 0.22
N LYS A 191 -7.09 7.36 -0.65
CA LYS A 191 -7.24 6.49 -1.82
C LYS A 191 -6.25 6.83 -2.92
N SER A 192 -5.77 5.80 -3.60
CA SER A 192 -4.95 5.86 -4.80
C SER A 192 -5.41 4.80 -5.80
N PHE A 193 -5.09 5.03 -7.07
CA PHE A 193 -5.66 4.29 -8.17
C PHE A 193 -4.58 3.87 -9.18
N ARG A 194 -4.45 2.57 -9.42
CA ARG A 194 -3.53 2.04 -10.44
C ARG A 194 -4.29 1.10 -11.35
N ASN A 195 -4.17 1.30 -12.65
CA ASN A 195 -4.82 0.52 -13.68
C ASN A 195 -4.09 -0.81 -13.89
N GLU A 196 -4.05 -1.63 -12.85
CA GLU A 196 -3.27 -2.86 -12.78
C GLU A 196 -3.57 -3.82 -13.94
N ILE A 197 -2.52 -4.25 -14.64
CA ILE A 197 -2.58 -5.19 -15.78
C ILE A 197 -2.84 -6.61 -15.28
N THR A 198 -2.16 -7.00 -14.19
CA THR A 198 -2.17 -8.39 -13.69
C THR A 198 -2.85 -8.44 -12.31
N PRO A 199 -4.19 -8.35 -12.26
CA PRO A 199 -4.94 -8.42 -11.00
C PRO A 199 -4.74 -9.78 -10.32
N GLY A 200 -4.49 -9.82 -9.00
CA GLY A 200 -4.23 -11.06 -8.27
C GLY A 200 -4.02 -10.89 -6.77
N ASN A 201 -3.91 -12.03 -6.07
CA ASN A 201 -3.57 -12.12 -4.63
C ASN A 201 -4.50 -11.34 -3.70
N PHE A 202 -5.82 -11.47 -3.89
CA PHE A 202 -6.84 -10.90 -3.01
C PHE A 202 -6.72 -9.36 -2.91
N ILE A 203 -6.69 -8.78 -1.71
CA ILE A 203 -6.57 -7.33 -1.49
C ILE A 203 -5.13 -6.79 -1.64
N PHE A 204 -4.18 -7.64 -2.06
CA PHE A 204 -2.78 -7.23 -2.24
C PHE A 204 -2.55 -6.42 -3.53
N ARG A 205 -3.20 -6.81 -4.65
CA ARG A 205 -3.17 -6.06 -5.92
C ARG A 205 -4.58 -5.66 -6.34
N THR A 206 -4.91 -4.40 -6.13
CA THR A 206 -6.21 -3.80 -6.42
C THR A 206 -6.07 -2.56 -7.29
N ARG A 207 -7.12 -2.22 -8.03
CA ARG A 207 -7.11 -0.98 -8.84
C ARG A 207 -7.38 0.27 -8.02
N GLU A 208 -8.09 0.10 -6.93
CA GLU A 208 -8.33 1.10 -5.89
C GLU A 208 -7.76 0.55 -4.59
N PHE A 209 -6.95 1.34 -3.90
CA PHE A 209 -6.39 1.01 -2.60
C PHE A 209 -6.19 2.26 -1.78
N GLU A 210 -5.86 2.10 -0.51
CA GLU A 210 -5.47 3.22 0.34
C GLU A 210 -4.01 3.09 0.73
N GLN A 211 -3.34 4.24 0.78
CA GLN A 211 -1.96 4.36 1.22
C GLN A 211 -1.89 5.20 2.49
N MET A 212 -0.78 5.04 3.19
CA MET A 212 -0.38 5.84 4.32
C MET A 212 1.05 6.28 4.03
N GLU A 213 1.20 7.52 3.57
CA GLU A 213 2.47 8.07 3.09
C GLU A 213 2.84 9.29 3.93
N MET A 214 4.14 9.50 4.10
CA MET A 214 4.65 10.70 4.74
C MET A 214 5.87 11.20 3.98
N GLU A 215 5.88 12.48 3.63
CA GLU A 215 7.06 13.14 3.09
C GLU A 215 7.77 13.86 4.22
N PHE A 216 8.97 13.41 4.59
CA PHE A 216 9.80 14.01 5.63
C PHE A 216 10.91 14.86 5.00
N PHE A 217 10.76 16.18 5.10
CA PHE A 217 11.63 17.18 4.51
C PHE A 217 12.82 17.43 5.43
N VAL A 218 14.03 17.22 4.92
CA VAL A 218 15.27 17.26 5.68
C VAL A 218 16.32 18.11 4.98
N GLU A 219 17.33 18.55 5.74
CA GLU A 219 18.47 19.25 5.17
C GLU A 219 19.34 18.27 4.34
N PRO A 220 19.76 18.64 3.11
CA PRO A 220 20.71 17.85 2.34
C PRO A 220 21.97 17.51 3.15
N GLY A 221 22.39 16.24 3.15
CA GLY A 221 23.51 15.75 3.96
C GLY A 221 23.12 15.14 5.30
N SER A 222 21.89 15.37 5.77
CA SER A 222 21.29 14.64 6.91
C SER A 222 20.37 13.48 6.48
N ASP A 223 20.14 13.34 5.18
CA ASP A 223 19.15 12.45 4.58
C ASP A 223 19.36 10.96 4.87
N GLU A 224 20.60 10.48 4.90
CA GLU A 224 20.89 9.07 5.21
C GLU A 224 20.56 8.71 6.65
N GLN A 225 20.86 9.61 7.60
CA GLN A 225 20.50 9.41 9.01
C GLN A 225 18.98 9.36 9.19
N TRP A 226 18.24 10.24 8.52
CA TRP A 226 16.78 10.25 8.57
C TRP A 226 16.16 9.07 7.85
N HIS A 227 16.77 8.58 6.77
CA HIS A 227 16.37 7.37 6.07
C HIS A 227 16.44 6.14 6.97
N ASP A 228 17.59 5.93 7.63
CA ASP A 228 17.75 4.81 8.57
C ASP A 228 16.84 4.94 9.80
N TYR A 229 16.69 6.16 10.33
CA TYR A 229 15.76 6.45 11.41
C TYR A 229 14.33 6.04 11.06
N TRP A 230 13.81 6.48 9.92
CA TRP A 230 12.45 6.15 9.52
C TRP A 230 12.28 4.67 9.20
N LEU A 231 13.27 4.03 8.59
CA LEU A 231 13.25 2.58 8.36
C LEU A 231 13.05 1.80 9.67
N GLU A 232 13.81 2.15 10.72
CA GLU A 232 13.66 1.55 12.05
C GLU A 232 12.31 1.87 12.70
N GLN A 233 11.86 3.14 12.64
CA GLN A 233 10.56 3.53 13.20
C GLN A 233 9.40 2.75 12.57
N ARG A 234 9.43 2.58 11.24
CA ARG A 234 8.39 1.88 10.50
C ARG A 234 8.42 0.37 10.76
N TRP A 235 9.61 -0.24 10.83
CA TRP A 235 9.75 -1.63 11.26
C TRP A 235 9.18 -1.86 12.65
N ASN A 236 9.57 -1.03 13.62
CA ASN A 236 9.12 -1.14 15.01
C ASN A 236 7.61 -0.96 15.14
N TRP A 237 6.98 -0.11 14.30
CA TRP A 237 5.53 0.05 14.28
C TRP A 237 4.78 -1.25 13.96
N TYR A 238 5.28 -2.03 13.00
CA TYR A 238 4.70 -3.33 12.65
C TYR A 238 4.88 -4.37 13.77
N ILE A 239 6.08 -4.45 14.34
CA ILE A 239 6.39 -5.38 15.44
C ILE A 239 5.59 -5.05 16.70
N ASP A 240 5.50 -3.77 17.05
CA ASP A 240 4.73 -3.31 18.22
C ASP A 240 3.25 -3.68 18.09
N LEU A 241 2.70 -3.68 16.87
CA LEU A 241 1.33 -4.12 16.57
C LEU A 241 1.17 -5.64 16.40
N GLY A 242 2.17 -6.42 16.83
CA GLY A 242 2.08 -7.87 16.95
C GLY A 242 2.47 -8.66 15.71
N MET A 243 3.11 -8.04 14.70
CA MET A 243 3.62 -8.78 13.56
C MET A 243 4.90 -9.55 13.94
N ASN A 244 5.00 -10.82 13.52
CA ASN A 244 6.16 -11.66 13.77
C ASN A 244 7.38 -11.20 12.95
N PRO A 245 8.51 -10.81 13.58
CA PRO A 245 9.73 -10.44 12.88
C PRO A 245 10.25 -11.50 11.90
N GLU A 246 10.02 -12.79 12.14
CA GLU A 246 10.46 -13.88 11.25
C GLU A 246 9.74 -13.87 9.88
N ASN A 247 8.58 -13.22 9.81
CA ASN A 247 7.84 -13.01 8.57
C ASN A 247 8.12 -11.65 7.93
N MET A 248 9.09 -10.89 8.44
CA MET A 248 9.49 -9.59 7.89
C MET A 248 10.97 -9.58 7.48
N ARG A 249 11.31 -8.76 6.49
CA ARG A 249 12.70 -8.47 6.13
C ARG A 249 12.85 -7.07 5.53
N TYR A 250 14.08 -6.55 5.56
CA TYR A 250 14.47 -5.43 4.72
C TYR A 250 14.95 -5.95 3.37
N PHE A 251 14.50 -5.30 2.30
CA PHE A 251 14.97 -5.54 0.95
C PHE A 251 15.50 -4.23 0.36
N ASP A 252 16.83 -4.10 0.30
CA ASP A 252 17.50 -2.94 -0.29
C ASP A 252 17.51 -3.09 -1.82
N HIS A 253 16.95 -2.11 -2.53
CA HIS A 253 16.82 -2.18 -3.98
C HIS A 253 18.20 -2.09 -4.64
N PRO A 254 18.53 -3.01 -5.58
CA PRO A 254 19.71 -2.85 -6.43
C PRO A 254 19.70 -1.49 -7.15
N LYS A 255 20.87 -0.88 -7.35
CA LYS A 255 20.97 0.45 -7.97
C LYS A 255 20.29 0.52 -9.33
N GLU A 256 20.29 -0.57 -10.07
CA GLU A 256 19.70 -0.70 -11.40
C GLU A 256 18.16 -0.74 -11.37
N LYS A 257 17.56 -1.05 -10.20
CA LYS A 257 16.11 -1.11 -9.97
C LYS A 257 15.55 0.14 -9.30
N LEU A 258 16.41 1.08 -8.86
CA LEU A 258 15.96 2.33 -8.26
C LEU A 258 15.21 3.18 -9.28
N SER A 259 14.12 3.81 -8.83
CA SER A 259 13.50 4.88 -9.60
C SER A 259 14.49 6.02 -9.82
N HIS A 260 14.39 6.71 -10.95
CA HIS A 260 15.35 7.74 -11.38
C HIS A 260 15.58 8.87 -10.37
N TYR A 261 14.63 9.08 -9.45
CA TYR A 261 14.68 10.07 -8.38
C TYR A 261 15.15 9.52 -7.02
N SER A 262 15.29 8.21 -6.85
CA SER A 262 15.63 7.61 -5.56
C SER A 262 17.14 7.40 -5.43
N LYS A 263 17.74 7.98 -4.38
CA LYS A 263 19.12 7.71 -3.96
C LYS A 263 19.27 6.33 -3.32
N ARG A 264 18.25 5.90 -2.55
CA ARG A 264 18.16 4.59 -1.91
C ARG A 264 16.70 4.31 -1.56
N THR A 265 16.23 3.10 -1.86
CA THR A 265 14.92 2.61 -1.42
C THR A 265 15.12 1.28 -0.71
N VAL A 266 14.54 1.16 0.48
CA VAL A 266 14.48 -0.11 1.22
C VAL A 266 13.02 -0.45 1.46
N ASP A 267 12.62 -1.62 1.01
CA ASP A 267 11.29 -2.14 1.28
C ASP A 267 11.28 -2.93 2.59
N ILE A 268 10.27 -2.68 3.42
CA ILE A 268 9.85 -3.60 4.46
C ILE A 268 8.92 -4.61 3.79
N GLU A 269 9.40 -5.84 3.62
CA GLU A 269 8.65 -6.91 2.99
C GLU A 269 8.07 -7.86 4.04
N TYR A 270 6.90 -8.43 3.72
CA TYR A 270 6.28 -9.50 4.48
C TYR A 270 6.24 -10.80 3.68
N ARG A 271 6.35 -11.91 4.40
CA ARG A 271 6.36 -13.27 3.85
C ARG A 271 4.94 -13.75 3.53
N PHE A 272 4.33 -13.17 2.49
CA PHE A 272 2.98 -13.53 2.02
C PHE A 272 2.88 -14.96 1.49
N ARG A 273 4.00 -15.56 1.02
CA ARG A 273 4.06 -16.90 0.44
C ARG A 273 3.12 -17.08 -0.76
N PHE A 274 3.02 -16.06 -1.62
CA PHE A 274 2.26 -16.16 -2.85
C PHE A 274 2.87 -17.19 -3.80
N ALA A 275 2.05 -17.74 -4.68
CA ALA A 275 2.53 -18.65 -5.71
C ALA A 275 3.54 -17.93 -6.63
N GLY A 276 4.80 -18.35 -6.58
CA GLY A 276 5.88 -17.80 -7.39
C GLY A 276 6.63 -16.62 -6.78
N SER A 277 6.27 -16.14 -5.58
CA SER A 277 7.05 -15.13 -4.85
C SER A 277 6.79 -15.26 -3.35
N GLU A 278 7.85 -15.51 -2.58
CA GLU A 278 7.73 -15.76 -1.14
C GLU A 278 7.49 -14.46 -0.34
N TRP A 279 8.12 -13.37 -0.78
CA TRP A 279 8.16 -12.08 -0.10
C TRP A 279 7.51 -11.01 -0.95
N SER A 280 6.83 -10.06 -0.33
CA SER A 280 6.34 -8.89 -1.05
C SER A 280 6.25 -7.67 -0.15
N GLU A 281 6.45 -6.51 -0.75
CA GLU A 281 6.47 -5.18 -0.12
C GLU A 281 5.18 -4.84 0.68
N LEU A 282 5.35 -4.38 1.92
CA LEU A 282 4.34 -3.71 2.73
C LEU A 282 4.44 -2.19 2.67
N GLU A 283 5.68 -1.71 2.78
CA GLU A 283 6.04 -0.30 2.91
C GLU A 283 7.42 -0.08 2.32
N GLY A 284 7.54 0.84 1.37
CA GLY A 284 8.82 1.33 0.86
C GLY A 284 9.28 2.53 1.67
N VAL A 285 10.56 2.58 2.05
CA VAL A 285 11.19 3.77 2.63
C VAL A 285 12.23 4.28 1.63
N ALA A 286 11.92 5.37 0.95
CA ALA A 286 12.73 5.95 -0.11
C ALA A 286 13.42 7.25 0.33
N ASN A 287 14.63 7.49 -0.16
CA ASN A 287 15.30 8.78 -0.13
C ASN A 287 15.26 9.37 -1.54
N ARG A 288 14.40 10.37 -1.74
CA ARG A 288 14.05 10.95 -3.05
C ARG A 288 14.83 12.22 -3.38
N THR A 289 15.82 12.55 -2.53
CA THR A 289 16.60 13.79 -2.60
C THR A 289 15.69 15.01 -2.78
N ASP A 290 16.07 15.99 -3.61
CA ASP A 290 15.30 17.21 -3.87
C ASP A 290 14.45 17.14 -5.14
N PHE A 291 14.33 15.96 -5.76
CA PHE A 291 13.66 15.78 -7.05
C PHE A 291 12.26 16.38 -7.06
N ASP A 292 11.39 15.94 -6.15
CA ASP A 292 9.96 16.31 -6.19
C ASP A 292 9.73 17.82 -6.07
N LEU A 293 10.41 18.47 -5.12
CA LEU A 293 10.28 19.90 -4.90
C LEU A 293 10.93 20.71 -6.04
N LYS A 294 12.07 20.28 -6.58
CA LYS A 294 12.68 20.96 -7.75
C LYS A 294 11.77 20.87 -8.96
N THR A 295 11.30 19.67 -9.28
CA THR A 295 10.48 19.42 -10.46
C THR A 295 9.18 20.21 -10.41
N HIS A 296 8.48 20.24 -9.27
CA HIS A 296 7.29 21.10 -9.13
C HIS A 296 7.61 22.58 -9.17
N GLY A 297 8.72 23.01 -8.58
CA GLY A 297 9.16 24.41 -8.61
C GLY A 297 9.45 24.90 -10.03
N GLU A 298 10.13 24.09 -10.84
CA GLU A 298 10.45 24.36 -12.24
C GLU A 298 9.19 24.44 -13.12
N HIS A 299 8.25 23.49 -12.97
CA HIS A 299 7.03 23.44 -13.79
C HIS A 299 6.00 24.50 -13.39
N SER A 300 5.90 24.83 -12.09
CA SER A 300 4.93 25.81 -11.59
C SER A 300 5.46 27.26 -11.57
N GLY A 301 6.77 27.45 -11.61
CA GLY A 301 7.43 28.75 -11.40
C GLY A 301 7.42 29.23 -9.94
N THR A 302 7.01 28.39 -8.99
CA THR A 302 7.01 28.70 -7.55
C THR A 302 8.33 28.29 -6.91
N ASP A 303 8.95 29.18 -6.14
CA ASP A 303 10.15 28.85 -5.36
C ASP A 303 9.78 27.98 -4.14
N LEU A 304 10.06 26.68 -4.23
CA LEU A 304 9.86 25.71 -3.16
C LEU A 304 11.09 25.54 -2.25
N SER A 305 12.13 26.38 -2.38
CA SER A 305 13.28 26.36 -1.49
C SER A 305 12.94 26.85 -0.07
N TYR A 306 13.68 26.32 0.90
CA TYR A 306 13.67 26.78 2.28
C TYR A 306 14.78 27.81 2.49
N PHE A 307 14.47 28.91 3.19
CA PHE A 307 15.47 29.89 3.63
C PHE A 307 15.82 29.62 5.09
N ASP A 308 17.04 29.15 5.32
CA ASP A 308 17.60 28.94 6.65
C ASP A 308 18.16 30.28 7.17
N GLN A 309 17.50 30.83 8.18
CA GLN A 309 17.89 32.11 8.79
C GLN A 309 19.18 32.01 9.60
N ASP A 310 19.47 30.84 10.17
CA ASP A 310 20.64 30.64 11.02
C ASP A 310 21.91 30.53 10.17
N LYS A 311 21.78 29.98 8.95
CA LYS A 311 22.86 29.86 7.96
C LYS A 311 22.87 30.97 6.91
N ASN A 312 21.79 31.76 6.82
CA ASN A 312 21.57 32.79 5.83
C ASN A 312 21.72 32.27 4.38
N GLU A 313 21.12 31.12 4.10
CA GLU A 313 21.19 30.43 2.80
C GLU A 313 19.84 29.86 2.37
N ARG A 314 19.70 29.59 1.08
CA ARG A 314 18.54 28.91 0.51
C ARG A 314 18.93 27.54 -0.02
N TRP A 315 18.14 26.53 0.29
CA TRP A 315 18.31 25.18 -0.21
C TRP A 315 16.96 24.50 -0.43
N VAL A 316 16.93 23.48 -1.30
CA VAL A 316 15.74 22.67 -1.51
C VAL A 316 15.83 21.45 -0.58
N PRO A 317 14.83 21.21 0.28
CA PRO A 317 14.86 20.06 1.17
C PRO A 317 14.96 18.74 0.42
N TYR A 318 15.69 17.80 1.01
CA TYR A 318 15.61 16.41 0.60
C TYR A 318 14.39 15.75 1.23
N VAL A 319 13.86 14.71 0.60
CA VAL A 319 12.64 14.02 1.05
C VAL A 319 12.95 12.57 1.39
N ILE A 320 12.58 12.18 2.61
CA ILE A 320 12.47 10.78 3.01
C ILE A 320 11.00 10.38 3.03
N GLU A 321 10.64 9.37 2.25
CA GLU A 321 9.27 8.91 2.04
C GLU A 321 9.09 7.49 2.58
N PRO A 322 8.44 7.32 3.75
CA PRO A 322 7.79 6.07 4.10
C PRO A 322 6.40 5.97 3.46
N ALA A 323 6.22 5.00 2.57
CA ALA A 323 4.99 4.78 1.83
C ALA A 323 4.43 3.38 2.07
N ALA A 324 3.43 3.27 2.96
CA ALA A 324 2.78 2.00 3.30
C ALA A 324 1.47 1.78 2.55
N GLY A 325 1.24 0.56 2.07
CA GLY A 325 -0.07 0.15 1.57
C GLY A 325 -1.01 -0.28 2.72
N LEU A 326 -2.03 0.52 3.04
CA LEU A 326 -2.98 0.18 4.13
C LEU A 326 -3.66 -1.18 3.89
N ASN A 327 -4.09 -1.44 2.66
CA ASN A 327 -4.73 -2.71 2.30
C ASN A 327 -3.77 -3.90 2.49
N ARG A 328 -2.48 -3.73 2.15
CA ARG A 328 -1.45 -4.75 2.32
C ARG A 328 -1.14 -4.99 3.80
N ALA A 329 -1.02 -3.93 4.59
CA ALA A 329 -0.84 -4.03 6.03
C ALA A 329 -1.99 -4.78 6.71
N VAL A 330 -3.25 -4.46 6.37
CA VAL A 330 -4.43 -5.20 6.87
C VAL A 330 -4.33 -6.68 6.52
N PHE A 331 -3.92 -7.01 5.30
CA PHE A 331 -3.78 -8.41 4.89
C PHE A 331 -2.67 -9.14 5.66
N ALA A 332 -1.51 -8.49 5.83
CA ALA A 332 -0.40 -9.04 6.59
C ALA A 332 -0.78 -9.32 8.05
N PHE A 333 -1.42 -8.37 8.73
CA PHE A 333 -1.90 -8.58 10.10
C PHE A 333 -2.92 -9.73 10.20
N LEU A 334 -3.80 -9.90 9.20
CA LEU A 334 -4.71 -11.04 9.16
C LEU A 334 -3.99 -12.38 8.96
N LEU A 335 -2.99 -12.42 8.08
CA LEU A 335 -2.19 -13.63 7.82
C LEU A 335 -1.35 -14.03 9.03
N ASP A 336 -0.73 -13.05 9.68
CA ASP A 336 0.17 -13.28 10.81
C ASP A 336 -0.62 -13.67 12.07
N ALA A 337 -1.77 -13.03 12.31
CA ALA A 337 -2.66 -13.35 13.41
C ALA A 337 -3.45 -14.67 13.23
N TYR A 338 -3.52 -15.23 12.01
CA TYR A 338 -4.26 -16.46 11.74
C TYR A 338 -3.61 -17.67 12.41
N ALA A 339 -4.36 -18.24 13.36
CA ALA A 339 -3.99 -19.48 14.03
C ALA A 339 -5.20 -20.42 14.14
N GLU A 340 -4.89 -21.69 14.38
CA GLU A 340 -5.85 -22.71 14.74
C GLU A 340 -5.46 -23.23 16.13
N ASP A 341 -6.44 -23.36 17.02
CA ASP A 341 -6.25 -23.94 18.34
C ASP A 341 -7.31 -25.01 18.62
N GLU A 342 -7.09 -25.74 19.70
CA GLU A 342 -7.94 -26.82 20.17
C GLU A 342 -8.65 -26.37 21.45
N ALA A 343 -9.97 -26.56 21.50
CA ALA A 343 -10.79 -26.16 22.64
C ALA A 343 -11.71 -27.30 23.09
N PRO A 344 -11.92 -27.50 24.41
CA PRO A 344 -12.88 -28.48 24.90
C PRO A 344 -14.29 -28.19 24.39
N ASN A 345 -15.00 -29.21 23.96
CA ASN A 345 -16.39 -29.12 23.53
C ASN A 345 -17.35 -29.55 24.64
N ALA A 346 -18.62 -29.15 24.52
CA ALA A 346 -19.66 -29.45 25.52
C ALA A 346 -19.98 -30.95 25.67
N LYS A 347 -19.41 -31.82 24.82
CA LYS A 347 -19.61 -33.28 24.83
C LYS A 347 -18.41 -34.05 25.39
N GLY A 348 -17.42 -33.35 25.97
CA GLY A 348 -16.23 -33.96 26.56
C GLY A 348 -15.12 -34.34 25.57
N GLY A 349 -15.18 -33.83 24.33
CA GLY A 349 -14.11 -33.94 23.33
C GLY A 349 -13.39 -32.61 23.10
N VAL A 350 -12.56 -32.55 22.07
CA VAL A 350 -11.81 -31.35 21.65
C VAL A 350 -12.22 -30.98 20.24
N ASP A 351 -12.61 -29.73 20.04
CA ASP A 351 -12.91 -29.16 18.73
C ASP A 351 -11.75 -28.26 18.28
N LYS A 352 -11.41 -28.34 17.00
CA LYS A 352 -10.49 -27.40 16.36
C LYS A 352 -11.24 -26.12 16.00
N ARG A 353 -10.71 -24.96 16.39
CA ARG A 353 -11.28 -23.65 16.04
C ARG A 353 -10.24 -22.72 15.44
N THR A 354 -10.72 -21.80 14.62
CA THR A 354 -9.91 -20.70 14.08
C THR A 354 -9.91 -19.54 15.06
N VAL A 355 -8.74 -18.97 15.33
CA VAL A 355 -8.56 -17.78 16.17
C VAL A 355 -7.69 -16.76 15.44
N LEU A 356 -8.09 -15.49 15.50
CA LEU A 356 -7.24 -14.37 15.07
C LEU A 356 -6.60 -13.76 16.31
N ARG A 357 -5.29 -13.91 16.46
CA ARG A 357 -4.49 -13.36 17.57
C ARG A 357 -4.05 -11.93 17.26
N LEU A 358 -5.01 -11.06 16.90
CA LEU A 358 -4.73 -9.66 16.62
C LEU A 358 -4.31 -8.93 17.89
N ASP A 359 -3.42 -7.94 17.75
CA ASP A 359 -3.17 -6.96 18.80
C ASP A 359 -4.51 -6.30 19.22
N PRO A 360 -4.79 -6.12 20.53
CA PRO A 360 -6.04 -5.54 21.00
C PRO A 360 -6.38 -4.18 20.37
N ARG A 361 -5.37 -3.36 20.03
CA ARG A 361 -5.54 -2.07 19.33
C ARG A 361 -6.07 -2.25 17.92
N LEU A 362 -5.78 -3.37 17.25
CA LEU A 362 -6.24 -3.68 15.90
C LEU A 362 -7.57 -4.44 15.86
N ALA A 363 -7.90 -5.21 16.90
CA ALA A 363 -9.10 -6.06 16.94
C ALA A 363 -10.39 -5.30 16.57
N PRO A 364 -11.23 -5.77 15.63
CA PRO A 364 -12.48 -5.08 15.24
C PRO A 364 -13.44 -4.83 16.41
N VAL A 365 -13.50 -5.79 17.34
CA VAL A 365 -14.34 -5.74 18.53
C VAL A 365 -13.43 -5.96 19.73
N LYS A 366 -13.43 -5.02 20.68
CA LYS A 366 -12.53 -5.05 21.85
C LYS A 366 -13.05 -5.94 22.96
N ALA A 367 -14.38 -5.96 23.14
CA ALA A 367 -15.07 -6.77 24.13
C ALA A 367 -16.42 -7.23 23.57
N ALA A 368 -16.84 -8.43 23.94
CA ALA A 368 -18.16 -8.96 23.63
C ALA A 368 -18.89 -9.30 24.94
N VAL A 369 -20.06 -8.69 25.16
CA VAL A 369 -20.92 -9.00 26.30
C VAL A 369 -21.98 -10.00 25.84
N LEU A 370 -21.86 -11.25 26.31
CA LEU A 370 -22.69 -12.37 25.87
C LEU A 370 -23.53 -12.88 27.05
N PRO A 371 -24.86 -12.75 27.03
CA PRO A 371 -25.70 -13.36 28.06
C PRO A 371 -25.61 -14.89 27.94
N LEU A 372 -25.59 -15.58 29.09
CA LEU A 372 -25.48 -17.05 29.13
C LEU A 372 -26.63 -17.76 28.39
N SER A 373 -27.81 -17.14 28.37
CA SER A 373 -28.99 -17.65 27.66
C SER A 373 -29.88 -16.51 27.18
N ARG A 374 -30.88 -16.83 26.35
CA ARG A 374 -31.90 -15.87 25.86
C ARG A 374 -32.96 -15.53 26.91
N ASN A 375 -32.66 -15.70 28.20
CA ASN A 375 -33.56 -15.34 29.29
C ASN A 375 -33.87 -13.83 29.24
N GLU A 376 -35.14 -13.48 29.44
CA GLU A 376 -35.66 -12.11 29.42
C GLU A 376 -35.04 -11.23 30.52
N GLU A 377 -34.54 -11.80 31.62
CA GLU A 377 -33.85 -11.05 32.68
C GLU A 377 -32.36 -10.80 32.37
N LEU A 378 -31.73 -11.67 31.57
CA LEU A 378 -30.29 -11.59 31.27
C LEU A 378 -30.00 -10.66 30.10
N SER A 379 -30.89 -10.63 29.10
CA SER A 379 -30.67 -9.86 27.88
C SER A 379 -30.63 -8.33 28.13
N PRO A 380 -31.52 -7.74 28.95
CA PRO A 380 -31.44 -6.31 29.30
C PRO A 380 -30.14 -5.98 30.02
N LYS A 381 -29.75 -6.77 31.04
CA LYS A 381 -28.50 -6.54 31.79
C LYS A 381 -27.25 -6.58 30.92
N ALA A 382 -27.19 -7.52 29.96
CA ALA A 382 -26.09 -7.61 29.02
C ALA A 382 -26.03 -6.40 28.08
N ARG A 383 -27.18 -5.87 27.66
CA ARG A 383 -27.26 -4.64 26.85
C ARG A 383 -26.85 -3.41 27.66
N ASP A 384 -27.31 -3.31 28.90
CA ASP A 384 -26.97 -2.21 29.81
C ASP A 384 -25.46 -2.15 30.10
N LEU A 385 -24.79 -3.31 30.21
CA LEU A 385 -23.34 -3.38 30.38
C LEU A 385 -22.56 -3.06 29.09
N ALA A 386 -23.16 -3.31 27.92
CA ALA A 386 -22.51 -3.09 26.63
C ALA A 386 -22.65 -1.64 26.11
N ALA A 387 -23.60 -0.88 26.65
CA ALA A 387 -23.79 0.55 26.39
C ALA A 387 -22.71 1.39 27.07
#